data_AF-A0A433X7D9-F1
#
_entry.id   AF-A0A433X7D9-F1
#
_cell.length_a   1.000
_cell.length_b   1.000
_cell.length_c   1.000
_cell.angle_alpha   90.00
_cell.angle_beta   90.00
_cell.angle_gamma   90.00
#
_symmetry.space_group_name_H-M   'P 1'
#
loop_
_entity.id
_entity.type
_entity.pdbx_description
1 polymer ?
#
loop_
_entity_poly.entity_id
_entity_poly.type
_entity_poly.pdbx_seq_one_letter_code
_entity_poly.pdbx_strand_id
1 'polypeptide(L)'
;MPSIFRISRSSAFVAALAMSYLFLAYIPFAAITTALVLYSAMKRRPSKAMLQAAGIWALVAIFLIATLSTLVISPYQFSAWNTSKDIYFFMAPVFLLFAGLTFLKPGADFTRILKTLIYVLTASSLLIFSDFLFGAGIIGVSLENRYSYGLDSRASTYAVLLLLAIYPSPLLLKNNWRCGCILLVNLSLIFISLSRVDIAIALISLVLVYFNRRWIRFAMITAILLLTVAPFLQIAPQPVTRAASEGTDFLAKMLGSLNELQVSDYAGMQDISDNWRGYEAYIGTQEIEKVGGLARIIGVGFGSFAVGPFDDRLQNIPFFHNGYVTIYLKAGFMGLAAFVLFIYKLYRLAAAGIQEARRTGDRRVATAALVILLLTTSILVKTLVAHGVFYSKTTFELFLIGMAIYDLHNARRAPRSYRSPSTGRGSYLGAATALAPRQSWSRPANARSACGAGRSGSCFRASAVSLASTPARPERHRSRQRVLPGSACLTQELPPPHEATIGRCARWLGSSGQRRGGCRASEQSVASALKTGGSSTPLAIRPSPRSPSPLLVHVLIGRPMRWFRSMKRARSRSLTAPILACP
;
A
#
# COMPACT_ATOMS: atom_id res chain seq x y z
N MET A 1 21.34 2.59 35.84
CA MET A 1 20.64 2.48 34.54
C MET A 1 21.59 2.73 33.35
N PRO A 2 22.25 1.71 32.74
CA PRO A 2 23.01 1.92 31.49
C PRO A 2 22.60 1.03 30.29
N SER A 3 21.57 0.19 30.37
CA SER A 3 21.22 -0.76 29.28
C SER A 3 20.19 -0.26 28.25
N ILE A 4 19.66 0.96 28.39
CA ILE A 4 18.43 1.37 27.69
C ILE A 4 18.65 1.70 26.19
N PHE A 5 19.88 1.99 25.74
CA PHE A 5 20.13 2.39 24.34
C PHE A 5 21.25 1.61 23.63
N ARG A 6 21.38 0.29 23.85
CA ARG A 6 22.12 -0.52 22.87
C ARG A 6 21.26 -0.69 21.60
N ILE A 7 21.37 0.27 20.69
CA ILE A 7 20.84 0.15 19.32
C ILE A 7 21.64 -0.96 18.63
N SER A 8 20.96 -2.02 18.20
CA SER A 8 21.64 -3.07 17.44
C SER A 8 22.09 -2.51 16.08
N ARG A 9 23.19 -3.01 15.52
CA ARG A 9 23.64 -2.60 14.16
C ARG A 9 22.51 -2.75 13.12
N SER A 10 21.68 -3.79 13.25
CA SER A 10 20.48 -3.99 12.40
C SER A 10 19.43 -2.89 12.59
N SER A 11 19.18 -2.47 13.83
CA SER A 11 18.23 -1.39 14.14
C SER A 11 18.72 -0.04 13.59
N ALA A 12 20.02 0.26 13.73
CA ALA A 12 20.61 1.49 13.20
C ALA A 12 20.55 1.54 11.66
N PHE A 13 20.80 0.41 11.00
CA PHE A 13 20.69 0.32 9.54
C PHE A 13 19.25 0.52 9.06
N VAL A 14 18.26 -0.12 9.70
CA VAL A 14 16.85 0.06 9.33
C VAL A 14 16.39 1.50 9.59
N ALA A 15 16.86 2.12 10.67
CA ALA A 15 16.62 3.54 10.94
C ALA A 15 17.19 4.43 9.84
N ALA A 16 18.45 4.21 9.45
CA ALA A 16 19.08 4.94 8.35
C ALA A 16 18.34 4.74 7.02
N LEU A 17 17.88 3.51 6.75
CA LEU A 17 17.08 3.20 5.57
C LEU A 17 15.71 3.90 5.58
N ALA A 18 15.07 3.97 6.74
CA ALA A 18 13.79 4.67 6.87
C ALA A 18 13.98 6.19 6.71
N MET A 19 15.03 6.76 7.30
CA MET A 19 15.39 8.17 7.09
C MET A 19 15.70 8.46 5.64
N SER A 20 16.51 7.61 5.00
CA SER A 20 16.86 7.79 3.60
C SER A 20 15.63 7.71 2.69
N TYR A 21 14.71 6.78 2.97
CA TYR A 21 13.42 6.68 2.28
C TYR A 21 12.54 7.94 2.41
N LEU A 22 12.54 8.57 3.59
CA LEU A 22 11.70 9.73 3.87
C LEU A 22 12.25 11.02 3.29
N PHE A 23 13.58 11.19 3.28
CA PHE A 23 14.21 12.48 2.96
C PHE A 23 14.85 12.54 1.56
N LEU A 24 15.00 11.42 0.85
CA LEU A 24 15.71 11.43 -0.41
C LEU A 24 14.79 11.57 -1.63
N ALA A 25 15.28 12.35 -2.60
CA ALA A 25 14.76 12.38 -3.95
C ALA A 25 14.84 11.00 -4.62
N TYR A 26 14.23 10.88 -5.81
CA TYR A 26 14.09 9.64 -6.58
C TYR A 26 15.40 8.86 -6.79
N ILE A 27 16.50 9.57 -7.04
CA ILE A 27 17.80 8.99 -7.44
C ILE A 27 18.46 8.22 -6.27
N PRO A 28 18.63 8.80 -5.08
CA PRO A 28 19.17 8.05 -3.95
C PRO A 28 18.32 6.83 -3.55
N PHE A 29 17.00 6.87 -3.75
CA PHE A 29 16.15 5.71 -3.47
C PHE A 29 16.49 4.52 -4.38
N ALA A 30 16.73 4.77 -5.68
CA ALA A 30 17.20 3.75 -6.62
C ALA A 30 18.59 3.20 -6.24
N ALA A 31 19.51 4.06 -5.81
CA ALA A 31 20.82 3.62 -5.34
C ALA A 31 20.72 2.74 -4.09
N ILE A 32 19.86 3.10 -3.15
CA ILE A 32 19.68 2.37 -1.88
C ILE A 32 18.96 1.05 -2.09
N THR A 33 17.90 1.00 -2.91
CA THR A 33 17.23 -0.25 -3.29
C THR A 33 18.22 -1.18 -3.99
N THR A 34 19.01 -0.67 -4.93
CA THR A 34 20.07 -1.44 -5.60
C THR A 34 21.11 -1.96 -4.61
N ALA A 35 21.60 -1.12 -3.69
CA ALA A 35 22.56 -1.53 -2.66
C ALA A 35 21.98 -2.59 -1.71
N LEU A 36 20.71 -2.47 -1.32
CA LEU A 36 20.00 -3.46 -0.51
C LEU A 36 19.88 -4.80 -1.24
N VAL A 37 19.54 -4.78 -2.52
CA VAL A 37 19.45 -5.98 -3.36
C VAL A 37 20.81 -6.66 -3.46
N LEU A 38 21.86 -5.91 -3.77
CA LEU A 38 23.22 -6.44 -3.85
C LEU A 38 23.67 -7.04 -2.51
N TYR A 39 23.45 -6.32 -1.40
CA TYR A 39 23.74 -6.84 -0.07
C TYR A 39 22.95 -8.13 0.25
N SER A 40 21.67 -8.17 -0.11
CA SER A 40 20.79 -9.31 0.14
C SER A 40 21.19 -10.53 -0.68
N ALA A 41 21.51 -10.32 -1.95
CA ALA A 41 21.97 -11.35 -2.88
C ALA A 41 23.28 -12.01 -2.42
N MET A 42 24.19 -11.23 -1.84
CA MET A 42 25.47 -11.73 -1.36
C MET A 42 25.37 -12.54 -0.05
N LYS A 43 24.39 -12.24 0.81
CA LYS A 43 24.45 -12.72 2.20
C LYS A 43 23.74 -14.05 2.43
N ARG A 44 22.50 -14.21 1.96
CA ARG A 44 21.65 -15.38 2.30
C ARG A 44 20.59 -15.65 1.25
N ARG A 45 20.37 -16.94 0.98
CA ARG A 45 19.24 -17.40 0.16
C ARG A 45 18.03 -17.68 1.05
N PRO A 46 16.87 -17.04 0.84
CA PRO A 46 15.66 -17.37 1.57
C PRO A 46 15.20 -18.80 1.20
N SER A 47 14.57 -19.50 2.15
CA SER A 47 14.07 -20.85 1.87
C SER A 47 12.92 -20.82 0.86
N LYS A 48 12.77 -21.87 0.05
CA LYS A 48 11.66 -22.00 -0.93
C LYS A 48 10.28 -21.76 -0.29
N ALA A 49 10.08 -22.27 0.93
CA ALA A 49 8.85 -22.08 1.70
C ALA A 49 8.57 -20.61 2.03
N MET A 50 9.60 -19.82 2.34
CA MET A 50 9.44 -18.38 2.59
C MET A 50 9.10 -17.62 1.32
N LEU A 51 9.76 -17.92 0.20
CA LEU A 51 9.46 -17.30 -1.10
C LEU A 51 8.01 -17.60 -1.53
N GLN A 52 7.56 -18.83 -1.32
CA GLN A 52 6.18 -19.24 -1.61
C GLN A 52 5.18 -18.53 -0.67
N ALA A 53 5.47 -18.44 0.62
CA ALA A 53 4.63 -17.77 1.61
C ALA A 53 4.54 -16.25 1.34
N ALA A 54 5.63 -15.63 0.90
CA ALA A 54 5.66 -14.22 0.53
C ALA A 54 4.90 -13.91 -0.76
N GLY A 55 4.52 -14.92 -1.55
CA GLY A 55 3.83 -14.70 -2.81
C GLY A 55 4.69 -14.00 -3.87
N ILE A 56 6.02 -13.99 -3.72
CA ILE A 56 6.94 -13.25 -4.61
C ILE A 56 6.78 -13.65 -6.08
N TRP A 57 6.46 -14.91 -6.35
CA TRP A 57 6.20 -15.42 -7.70
C TRP A 57 5.02 -14.73 -8.39
N ALA A 58 4.05 -14.22 -7.64
CA ALA A 58 2.95 -13.46 -8.22
C ALA A 58 3.42 -12.07 -8.69
N LEU A 59 4.30 -11.39 -7.94
CA LEU A 59 4.93 -10.15 -8.39
C LEU A 59 5.85 -10.38 -9.61
N VAL A 60 6.63 -11.45 -9.58
CA VAL A 60 7.45 -11.87 -10.74
C VAL A 60 6.56 -12.18 -11.95
N ALA A 61 5.40 -12.82 -11.76
CA ALA A 61 4.46 -13.07 -12.84
C ALA A 61 3.94 -11.78 -13.47
N ILE A 62 3.59 -10.75 -12.68
CA ILE A 62 3.19 -9.43 -13.23
C ILE A 62 4.31 -8.86 -14.11
N PHE A 63 5.55 -8.88 -13.64
CA PHE A 63 6.70 -8.42 -14.41
C PHE A 63 6.89 -9.22 -15.71
N LEU A 64 6.80 -10.55 -15.65
CA LEU A 64 6.96 -11.41 -16.82
C LEU A 64 5.84 -11.23 -17.84
N ILE A 65 4.58 -11.06 -17.38
CA ILE A 65 3.43 -10.79 -18.25
C ILE A 65 3.62 -9.44 -18.95
N ALA A 66 4.00 -8.39 -18.23
CA ALA A 66 4.27 -7.09 -18.83
C ALA A 66 5.43 -7.13 -19.83
N THR A 67 6.49 -7.88 -19.51
CA THR A 67 7.61 -8.10 -20.43
C THR A 67 7.15 -8.82 -21.71
N LEU A 68 6.39 -9.91 -21.56
CA LEU A 68 5.83 -10.66 -22.69
C LEU A 68 4.92 -9.77 -23.55
N SER A 69 4.05 -8.98 -22.93
CA SER A 69 3.19 -8.02 -23.60
C SER A 69 4.00 -6.99 -24.41
N THR A 70 5.07 -6.44 -23.84
CA THR A 70 5.99 -5.53 -24.54
C THR A 70 6.56 -6.15 -25.81
N LEU A 71 6.94 -7.43 -25.74
CA LEU A 71 7.53 -8.16 -26.87
C LEU A 71 6.51 -8.53 -27.95
N VAL A 72 5.26 -8.83 -27.57
CA VAL A 72 4.22 -9.33 -28.47
C VAL A 72 3.41 -8.19 -29.11
N ILE A 73 3.04 -7.17 -28.35
CA ILE A 73 2.05 -6.16 -28.76
C ILE A 73 2.71 -4.89 -29.28
N SER A 74 3.73 -4.39 -28.58
CA SER A 74 4.38 -3.12 -28.91
C SER A 74 5.88 -3.28 -29.13
N PRO A 75 6.34 -4.22 -29.99
CA PRO A 75 7.75 -4.28 -30.32
C PRO A 75 8.15 -2.95 -30.96
N TYR A 76 9.09 -2.25 -30.32
CA TYR A 76 9.71 -1.00 -30.79
C TYR A 76 8.87 0.28 -30.80
N GLN A 77 7.65 0.28 -30.25
CA GLN A 77 6.82 1.51 -30.24
C GLN A 77 7.23 2.52 -29.17
N PHE A 78 7.83 2.07 -28.08
CA PHE A 78 8.13 2.92 -26.93
C PHE A 78 9.62 3.20 -26.76
N SER A 79 9.95 4.40 -26.28
CA SER A 79 11.33 4.79 -26.02
C SER A 79 11.99 3.83 -25.01
N ALA A 80 13.28 3.52 -25.23
CA ALA A 80 14.07 2.69 -24.32
C ALA A 80 14.06 3.24 -22.88
N TRP A 81 14.00 4.57 -22.73
CA TRP A 81 13.86 5.24 -21.45
C TRP A 81 12.58 4.86 -20.72
N ASN A 82 11.41 4.97 -21.38
CA ASN A 82 10.13 4.65 -20.73
C ASN A 82 10.05 3.16 -20.36
N THR A 83 10.53 2.29 -21.24
CA THR A 83 10.59 0.85 -20.98
C THR A 83 11.49 0.53 -19.79
N SER A 84 12.70 1.09 -19.74
CA SER A 84 13.66 0.86 -18.65
C SER A 84 13.14 1.38 -17.30
N LYS A 85 12.50 2.54 -17.33
CA LYS A 85 11.84 3.14 -16.17
C LYS A 85 10.77 2.19 -15.61
N ASP A 86 9.89 1.65 -16.45
CA ASP A 86 8.85 0.72 -16.00
C ASP A 86 9.43 -0.59 -15.47
N ILE A 87 10.46 -1.13 -16.11
CA ILE A 87 11.19 -2.31 -15.61
C ILE A 87 11.68 -2.07 -14.18
N TYR A 88 12.32 -0.93 -13.93
CA TYR A 88 12.80 -0.58 -12.58
C TYR A 88 11.64 -0.56 -11.56
N PHE A 89 10.52 0.09 -11.91
CA PHE A 89 9.36 0.21 -11.02
C PHE A 89 8.66 -1.12 -10.75
N PHE A 90 8.56 -2.00 -11.74
CA PHE A 90 7.94 -3.31 -11.58
C PHE A 90 8.85 -4.32 -10.87
N MET A 91 10.17 -4.15 -10.97
CA MET A 91 11.13 -4.99 -10.25
C MET A 91 11.39 -4.54 -8.82
N ALA A 92 11.29 -3.25 -8.51
CA ALA A 92 11.54 -2.72 -7.17
C ALA A 92 10.73 -3.44 -6.06
N PRO A 93 9.41 -3.72 -6.23
CA PRO A 93 8.63 -4.54 -5.31
C PRO A 93 9.19 -5.93 -5.03
N VAL A 94 9.59 -6.66 -6.09
CA VAL A 94 10.17 -8.00 -5.99
C VAL A 94 11.45 -7.95 -5.17
N PHE A 95 12.30 -6.99 -5.49
CA PHE A 95 13.59 -6.77 -4.86
C PHE A 95 13.49 -6.36 -3.39
N LEU A 96 12.59 -5.45 -3.04
CA LEU A 96 12.40 -5.00 -1.66
C LEU A 96 11.80 -6.09 -0.77
N LEU A 97 10.83 -6.85 -1.29
CA LEU A 97 10.29 -8.00 -0.58
C LEU A 97 11.38 -9.06 -0.34
N PHE A 98 12.19 -9.37 -1.37
CA PHE A 98 13.32 -10.29 -1.26
C PHE A 98 14.38 -9.81 -0.25
N ALA A 99 14.71 -8.51 -0.28
CA ALA A 99 15.64 -7.91 0.66
C ALA A 99 15.14 -8.05 2.10
N GLY A 100 13.86 -7.77 2.35
CA GLY A 100 13.23 -7.97 3.66
C GLY A 100 13.34 -9.41 4.17
N LEU A 101 13.13 -10.40 3.29
CA LEU A 101 13.20 -11.83 3.62
C LEU A 101 14.60 -12.30 4.04
N THR A 102 15.66 -11.58 3.68
CA THR A 102 17.05 -11.97 3.93
C THR A 102 17.76 -11.06 4.94
N PHE A 103 17.15 -9.92 5.25
CA PHE A 103 17.75 -8.87 6.06
C PHE A 103 18.03 -9.28 7.52
N LEU A 104 17.08 -9.98 8.15
CA LEU A 104 17.17 -10.31 9.58
C LEU A 104 18.16 -11.47 9.83
N LYS A 105 18.89 -11.36 10.96
CA LYS A 105 19.72 -12.44 11.47
C LYS A 105 18.87 -13.44 12.26
N PRO A 106 19.24 -14.73 12.34
CA PRO A 106 18.50 -15.68 13.17
C PRO A 106 18.65 -15.24 14.62
N GLY A 107 17.56 -15.26 15.38
CA GLY A 107 17.53 -14.73 16.75
C GLY A 107 17.49 -13.21 16.87
N ALA A 108 17.44 -12.45 15.77
CA ALA A 108 17.21 -11.01 15.84
C ALA A 108 15.88 -10.70 16.54
N ASP A 109 15.87 -9.65 17.38
CA ASP A 109 14.65 -9.18 18.01
C ASP A 109 13.91 -8.23 17.07
N PHE A 110 13.00 -8.80 16.27
CA PHE A 110 12.18 -8.05 15.33
C PHE A 110 11.36 -6.95 16.03
N THR A 111 10.85 -7.22 17.23
CA THR A 111 10.06 -6.23 17.99
C THR A 111 10.90 -5.02 18.36
N ARG A 112 12.18 -5.22 18.72
CA ARG A 112 13.10 -4.12 19.01
C ARG A 112 13.39 -3.26 17.78
N ILE A 113 13.54 -3.88 16.61
CA ILE A 113 13.73 -3.15 15.34
C ILE A 113 12.50 -2.29 15.05
N LEU A 114 11.29 -2.83 15.19
CA LEU A 114 10.06 -2.07 14.99
C LEU A 114 9.92 -0.90 15.97
N LYS A 115 10.28 -1.09 17.25
CA LYS A 115 10.28 0.01 18.24
C LYS A 115 11.24 1.13 17.84
N THR A 116 12.46 0.80 17.43
CA THR A 116 13.42 1.80 16.92
C THR A 116 12.84 2.53 15.71
N LEU A 117 12.22 1.81 14.78
CA LEU A 117 11.60 2.38 13.60
C LEU A 117 10.45 3.33 13.96
N ILE A 118 9.58 2.99 14.92
CA ILE A 118 8.51 3.88 15.40
C ILE A 118 9.07 5.21 15.91
N TYR A 119 10.15 5.19 16.70
CA TYR A 119 10.78 6.42 17.19
C TYR A 119 11.35 7.27 16.06
N VAL A 120 12.04 6.63 15.10
CA VAL A 120 12.62 7.32 13.95
C VAL A 120 11.52 7.95 13.11
N LEU A 121 10.48 7.19 12.74
CA LEU A 121 9.35 7.67 11.95
C LEU A 121 8.59 8.81 12.64
N THR A 122 8.40 8.72 13.96
CA THR A 122 7.77 9.80 14.75
C THR A 122 8.64 11.05 14.73
N ALA A 123 9.94 10.92 14.96
CA ALA A 123 10.88 12.04 14.93
C ALA A 123 10.94 12.69 13.53
N SER A 124 11.01 11.89 12.46
CA SER A 124 10.95 12.41 11.09
C SER A 124 9.66 13.16 10.82
N SER A 125 8.52 12.66 11.31
CA SER A 125 7.24 13.35 11.14
C SER A 125 7.22 14.69 11.86
N LEU A 126 7.74 14.75 13.09
CA LEU A 126 7.83 16.01 13.84
C LEU A 126 8.77 17.02 13.16
N LEU A 127 9.85 16.56 12.52
CA LEU A 127 10.74 17.41 11.73
C LEU A 127 10.06 17.92 10.45
N ILE A 128 9.29 17.09 9.75
CA ILE A 128 8.53 17.53 8.57
C ILE A 128 7.47 18.57 8.96
N PHE A 129 6.84 18.39 10.12
CA PHE A 129 5.80 19.29 10.61
C PHE A 129 6.36 20.48 11.41
N SER A 130 7.68 20.60 11.63
CA SER A 130 8.21 21.63 12.53
C SER A 130 7.90 23.03 12.04
N ASP A 131 8.03 23.28 10.73
CA ASP A 131 7.80 24.61 10.16
C ASP A 131 6.32 25.02 10.27
N PHE A 132 5.42 24.04 10.19
CA PHE A 132 4.00 24.24 10.41
C PHE A 132 3.67 24.44 11.90
N LEU A 133 4.26 23.65 12.79
CA LEU A 133 4.01 23.67 14.24
C LEU A 133 4.62 24.89 14.95
N PHE A 134 5.74 25.40 14.46
CA PHE A 134 6.40 26.58 15.04
C PHE A 134 6.17 27.86 14.23
N GLY A 135 5.59 27.76 13.03
CA GLY A 135 5.15 28.89 12.23
C GLY A 135 3.71 29.33 12.52
N ALA A 136 3.18 30.23 11.68
CA ALA A 136 1.79 30.69 11.77
C ALA A 136 0.75 29.62 11.33
N GLY A 137 1.19 28.46 10.87
CA GLY A 137 0.33 27.41 10.31
C GLY A 137 -0.71 26.85 11.29
N ILE A 138 -0.46 26.91 12.60
CA ILE A 138 -1.41 26.46 13.63
C ILE A 138 -2.70 27.30 13.63
N ILE A 139 -2.65 28.57 13.23
CA ILE A 139 -3.77 29.51 13.35
C ILE A 139 -4.89 29.19 12.34
N GLY A 140 -4.62 28.36 11.31
CA GLY A 140 -5.68 27.82 10.45
C GLY A 140 -5.21 26.60 9.66
N VAL A 141 -5.69 25.41 10.00
CA VAL A 141 -5.39 24.21 9.21
C VAL A 141 -6.23 24.23 7.91
N SER A 142 -5.59 24.47 6.77
CA SER A 142 -6.25 24.51 5.45
C SER A 142 -5.55 23.61 4.44
N LEU A 143 -6.24 23.32 3.32
CA LEU A 143 -5.64 22.57 2.22
C LEU A 143 -4.47 23.33 1.57
N GLU A 144 -4.55 24.67 1.55
CA GLU A 144 -3.46 25.52 1.08
C GLU A 144 -2.22 25.37 1.96
N ASN A 145 -2.39 25.43 3.28
CA ASN A 145 -1.29 25.24 4.24
C ASN A 145 -0.64 23.86 4.09
N ARG A 146 -1.42 22.82 3.79
CA ARG A 146 -0.86 21.50 3.48
C ARG A 146 0.18 21.56 2.35
N TYR A 147 -0.13 22.25 1.26
CA TYR A 147 0.77 22.33 0.10
C TYR A 147 1.94 23.28 0.35
N SER A 148 1.69 24.43 0.97
CA SER A 148 2.72 25.43 1.27
C SER A 148 3.78 24.90 2.24
N TYR A 149 3.38 24.12 3.24
CA TYR A 149 4.29 23.51 4.22
C TYR A 149 4.74 22.09 3.85
N GLY A 150 4.30 21.55 2.71
CA GLY A 150 4.67 20.20 2.28
C GLY A 150 4.28 19.10 3.28
N LEU A 151 3.11 19.22 3.91
CA LEU A 151 2.69 18.32 4.98
C LEU A 151 2.45 16.89 4.45
N ASP A 152 3.33 15.97 4.84
CA ASP A 152 3.29 14.56 4.47
C ASP A 152 3.24 13.66 5.71
N SER A 153 2.14 12.94 5.88
CA SER A 153 1.89 12.08 7.05
C SER A 153 2.24 10.61 6.86
N ARG A 154 2.93 10.22 5.77
CA ARG A 154 3.30 8.81 5.52
C ARG A 154 4.12 8.21 6.66
N ALA A 155 5.11 8.93 7.17
CA ALA A 155 5.94 8.48 8.28
C ALA A 155 5.10 8.26 9.55
N SER A 156 4.20 9.18 9.87
CA SER A 156 3.27 9.06 11.00
C SER A 156 2.33 7.88 10.85
N THR A 157 1.82 7.66 9.64
CA THR A 157 0.94 6.53 9.32
C THR A 157 1.66 5.21 9.58
N TYR A 158 2.89 5.04 9.09
CA TYR A 158 3.67 3.83 9.39
C TYR A 158 3.96 3.67 10.88
N ALA A 159 4.27 4.75 11.60
CA ALA A 159 4.47 4.69 13.04
C ALA A 159 3.21 4.17 13.75
N VAL A 160 2.01 4.65 13.37
CA VAL A 160 0.73 4.15 13.88
C VAL A 160 0.54 2.66 13.56
N LEU A 161 0.73 2.24 12.30
CA LEU A 161 0.55 0.83 11.90
C LEU A 161 1.46 -0.11 12.70
N LEU A 162 2.73 0.25 12.85
CA LEU A 162 3.70 -0.55 13.60
C LEU A 162 3.39 -0.57 15.09
N LEU A 163 2.94 0.56 15.65
CA LEU A 163 2.57 0.65 17.06
C LEU A 163 1.34 -0.24 17.36
N LEU A 164 0.33 -0.21 16.48
CA LEU A 164 -0.85 -1.08 16.58
C LEU A 164 -0.49 -2.57 16.46
N ALA A 165 0.51 -2.92 15.63
CA ALA A 165 0.99 -4.30 15.53
C ALA A 165 1.72 -4.80 16.79
N ILE A 166 2.44 -3.92 17.50
CA ILE A 166 3.13 -4.27 18.75
C ILE A 166 2.18 -4.27 19.95
N TYR A 167 1.17 -3.40 19.94
CA TYR A 167 0.19 -3.21 21.01
C TYR A 167 -1.25 -3.38 20.50
N PRO A 168 -1.66 -4.60 20.12
CA PRO A 168 -2.95 -4.83 19.46
C PRO A 168 -4.17 -4.79 20.37
N SER A 169 -4.01 -4.46 21.65
CA SER A 169 -5.13 -4.30 22.58
C SER A 169 -5.08 -2.93 23.25
N PRO A 170 -6.24 -2.28 23.45
CA PRO A 170 -6.28 -0.94 24.05
C PRO A 170 -5.76 -0.95 25.50
N LEU A 171 -5.94 -2.07 26.20
CA LEU A 171 -5.40 -2.27 27.56
C LEU A 171 -3.86 -2.21 27.59
N LEU A 172 -3.20 -2.77 26.58
CA LEU A 172 -1.73 -2.72 26.49
C LEU A 172 -1.21 -1.29 26.22
N LEU A 173 -1.98 -0.48 25.50
CA LEU A 173 -1.66 0.94 25.33
C LEU A 173 -1.89 1.73 26.62
N LYS A 174 -3.00 1.46 27.34
CA LYS A 174 -3.31 2.11 28.61
C LYS A 174 -2.19 1.92 29.65
N ASN A 175 -1.62 0.71 29.73
CA ASN A 175 -0.55 0.42 30.68
C ASN A 175 0.81 1.05 30.30
N ASN A 176 0.94 1.63 29.10
CA ASN A 176 2.17 2.25 28.64
C ASN A 176 1.89 3.64 28.07
N TRP A 177 1.78 4.63 28.97
CA TRP A 177 1.46 6.02 28.62
C TRP A 177 2.35 6.59 27.52
N ARG A 178 3.64 6.20 27.46
CA ARG A 178 4.57 6.65 26.41
C ARG A 178 4.11 6.20 25.02
N CYS A 179 3.64 4.96 24.90
CA CYS A 179 3.07 4.46 23.65
C CYS A 179 1.74 5.13 23.33
N GLY A 180 0.91 5.40 24.34
CA GLY A 180 -0.32 6.20 24.17
C GLY A 180 -0.04 7.60 23.61
N CYS A 181 0.95 8.32 24.17
CA CYS A 181 1.35 9.64 23.69
C CYS A 181 1.91 9.60 22.27
N ILE A 182 2.77 8.62 21.95
CA ILE A 182 3.30 8.46 20.58
C ILE A 182 2.16 8.18 19.59
N LEU A 183 1.20 7.33 19.96
CA LEU A 183 0.03 7.07 19.13
C LEU A 183 -0.76 8.37 18.88
N LEU A 184 -1.07 9.10 19.94
CA LEU A 184 -1.84 10.33 19.88
C LEU A 184 -1.15 11.38 19.01
N VAL A 185 0.15 11.62 19.22
CA VAL A 185 0.95 12.55 18.41
C VAL A 185 0.87 12.17 16.94
N ASN A 186 1.13 10.92 16.57
CA ASN A 186 1.12 10.52 15.16
C ASN A 186 -0.30 10.58 14.56
N LEU A 187 -1.35 10.26 15.31
CA LEU A 187 -2.74 10.43 14.85
C LEU A 187 -3.08 11.91 14.62
N SER A 188 -2.63 12.80 15.50
CA SER A 188 -2.79 14.24 15.31
C SER A 188 -2.06 14.73 14.06
N LEU A 189 -0.83 14.30 13.81
CA LEU A 189 -0.07 14.65 12.60
C LEU A 189 -0.77 14.14 11.32
N ILE A 190 -1.32 12.91 11.35
CA ILE A 190 -2.12 12.38 10.24
C ILE A 190 -3.35 13.27 9.99
N PHE A 191 -4.06 13.68 11.04
CA PHE A 191 -5.22 14.55 10.90
C PHE A 191 -4.85 15.93 10.36
N ILE A 192 -3.81 16.58 10.91
CA ILE A 192 -3.30 17.88 10.46
C ILE A 192 -2.85 17.85 9.00
N SER A 193 -2.33 16.71 8.51
CA SER A 193 -1.93 16.56 7.11
C SER A 193 -3.09 16.65 6.11
N LEU A 194 -4.35 16.52 6.56
CA LEU A 194 -5.54 16.44 5.72
C LEU A 194 -5.44 15.38 4.61
N SER A 195 -4.62 14.34 4.82
CA SER A 195 -4.43 13.25 3.86
C SER A 195 -5.55 12.23 3.98
N ARG A 196 -6.54 12.33 3.08
CA ARG A 196 -7.71 11.41 2.99
C ARG A 196 -7.30 9.93 3.02
N VAL A 197 -6.22 9.59 2.30
CA VAL A 197 -5.70 8.22 2.17
C VAL A 197 -5.11 7.72 3.49
N ASP A 198 -4.26 8.52 4.13
CA ASP A 198 -3.59 8.13 5.37
C ASP A 198 -4.56 8.08 6.56
N ILE A 199 -5.55 8.99 6.60
CA ILE A 199 -6.66 8.94 7.54
C ILE A 199 -7.45 7.63 7.36
N ALA A 200 -7.82 7.29 6.13
CA ALA A 200 -8.53 6.04 5.83
C ALA A 200 -7.72 4.81 6.25
N ILE A 201 -6.42 4.76 5.94
CA ILE A 201 -5.53 3.66 6.35
C ILE A 201 -5.44 3.54 7.87
N ALA A 202 -5.28 4.66 8.59
CA ALA A 202 -5.24 4.66 10.04
C ALA A 202 -6.55 4.16 10.65
N LEU A 203 -7.70 4.64 10.17
CA LEU A 203 -9.03 4.23 10.64
C LEU A 203 -9.29 2.74 10.36
N ILE A 204 -9.07 2.28 9.13
CA ILE A 204 -9.24 0.86 8.75
C ILE A 204 -8.34 -0.01 9.63
N SER A 205 -7.12 0.42 9.91
CA SER A 205 -6.17 -0.33 10.74
C SER A 205 -6.60 -0.43 12.20
N LEU A 206 -7.14 0.67 12.77
CA LEU A 206 -7.75 0.66 14.10
C LEU A 206 -8.94 -0.31 14.14
N VAL A 207 -9.79 -0.29 13.10
CA VAL A 207 -10.93 -1.21 12.97
C VAL A 207 -10.44 -2.67 12.91
N LEU A 208 -9.47 -2.99 12.05
CA LEU A 208 -8.96 -4.35 11.89
C LEU A 208 -8.37 -4.95 13.17
N VAL A 209 -7.67 -4.13 13.96
CA VAL A 209 -6.98 -4.54 15.18
C VAL A 209 -7.96 -4.67 16.34
N TYR A 210 -8.78 -3.65 16.60
CA TYR A 210 -9.62 -3.60 17.79
C TYR A 210 -11.01 -4.23 17.59
N PHE A 211 -11.54 -4.22 16.37
CA PHE A 211 -12.86 -4.77 16.08
C PHE A 211 -12.69 -6.16 15.46
N ASN A 212 -12.76 -7.19 16.31
CA ASN A 212 -12.44 -8.57 15.95
C ASN A 212 -13.59 -9.34 15.25
N ARG A 213 -14.64 -8.67 14.78
CA ARG A 213 -15.75 -9.36 14.09
C ARG A 213 -15.27 -9.83 12.72
N ARG A 214 -15.22 -11.15 12.52
CA ARG A 214 -14.81 -11.82 11.26
C ARG A 214 -15.52 -11.24 10.04
N TRP A 215 -16.81 -10.93 10.19
CA TRP A 215 -17.64 -10.35 9.14
C TRP A 215 -17.22 -8.94 8.71
N ILE A 216 -16.80 -8.08 9.65
CA ILE A 216 -16.31 -6.73 9.32
C ILE A 216 -15.03 -6.82 8.49
N ARG A 217 -14.12 -7.73 8.85
CA ARG A 217 -12.88 -7.96 8.08
C ARG A 217 -13.18 -8.46 6.66
N PHE A 218 -14.08 -9.42 6.55
CA PHE A 218 -14.49 -9.96 5.25
C PHE A 218 -15.18 -8.87 4.41
N ALA A 219 -16.15 -8.15 4.98
CA ALA A 219 -16.86 -7.07 4.32
C ALA A 219 -15.91 -5.96 3.83
N MET A 220 -14.92 -5.55 4.63
CA MET A 220 -13.95 -4.54 4.19
C MET A 220 -13.06 -5.03 3.06
N ILE A 221 -12.53 -6.25 3.14
CA ILE A 221 -11.69 -6.82 2.07
C ILE A 221 -12.51 -6.96 0.79
N THR A 222 -13.73 -7.48 0.90
CA THR A 222 -14.66 -7.61 -0.23
C THR A 222 -15.02 -6.24 -0.79
N ALA A 223 -15.29 -5.24 0.04
CA ALA A 223 -15.60 -3.88 -0.41
C ALA A 223 -14.43 -3.26 -1.18
N ILE A 224 -13.20 -3.41 -0.68
CA ILE A 224 -12.02 -2.87 -1.40
C ILE A 224 -11.80 -3.63 -2.71
N LEU A 225 -12.00 -4.95 -2.73
CA LEU A 225 -11.90 -5.74 -3.96
C LEU A 225 -13.00 -5.37 -4.97
N LEU A 226 -14.24 -5.14 -4.51
CA LEU A 226 -15.33 -4.67 -5.36
C LEU A 226 -15.04 -3.27 -5.90
N LEU A 227 -14.51 -2.36 -5.07
CA LEU A 227 -14.11 -1.03 -5.53
C LEU A 227 -12.95 -1.09 -6.53
N THR A 228 -12.10 -2.11 -6.43
CA THR A 228 -11.03 -2.38 -7.40
C THR A 228 -11.61 -2.82 -8.75
N VAL A 229 -12.66 -3.64 -8.73
CA VAL A 229 -13.31 -4.18 -9.93
C VAL A 229 -14.26 -3.16 -10.58
N ALA A 230 -14.85 -2.26 -9.78
CA ALA A 230 -15.85 -1.30 -10.23
C ALA A 230 -15.43 -0.42 -11.44
N PRO A 231 -14.21 0.15 -11.49
CA PRO A 231 -13.72 0.88 -12.68
C PRO A 231 -13.75 0.06 -13.97
N PHE A 232 -13.60 -1.26 -13.88
CA PHE A 232 -13.56 -2.17 -15.03
C PHE A 232 -14.97 -2.69 -15.41
N LEU A 233 -15.96 -2.57 -14.53
CA LEU A 233 -17.35 -2.93 -14.81
C LEU A 233 -18.17 -1.77 -15.40
N GLN A 234 -17.68 -0.53 -15.28
CA GLN A 234 -18.32 0.68 -15.79
C GLN A 234 -18.11 0.85 -17.30
N ILE A 235 -18.50 -0.18 -18.08
CA ILE A 235 -18.45 -0.17 -19.55
C ILE A 235 -19.57 0.72 -20.15
N ALA A 236 -20.56 1.12 -19.34
CA ALA A 236 -21.60 2.07 -19.75
C ALA A 236 -21.31 3.47 -19.16
N PRO A 237 -21.29 4.53 -19.98
CA PRO A 237 -21.11 5.91 -19.50
C PRO A 237 -22.26 6.26 -18.55
N GLN A 238 -21.91 6.45 -17.28
CA GLN A 238 -22.85 6.95 -16.27
C GLN A 238 -22.85 8.47 -16.32
N PRO A 239 -24.02 9.14 -16.22
CA PRO A 239 -24.06 10.59 -16.19
C PRO A 239 -23.18 11.10 -15.05
N VAL A 240 -22.30 12.06 -15.36
CA VAL A 240 -21.38 12.66 -14.40
C VAL A 240 -22.21 13.38 -13.34
N THR A 241 -22.31 12.79 -12.14
CA THR A 241 -22.86 13.52 -10.99
C THR A 241 -21.77 14.45 -10.49
N ARG A 242 -21.95 15.75 -10.73
CA ARG A 242 -21.06 16.78 -10.17
C ARG A 242 -20.99 16.59 -8.67
N ALA A 243 -19.82 16.24 -8.15
CA ALA A 243 -19.55 16.39 -6.73
C ALA A 243 -19.73 17.88 -6.42
N ALA A 244 -20.59 18.22 -5.45
CA ALA A 244 -20.83 19.61 -5.05
C ALA A 244 -19.50 20.27 -4.67
N SER A 245 -18.88 20.98 -5.62
CA SER A 245 -17.47 21.39 -5.57
C SER A 245 -17.25 22.81 -5.04
N GLU A 246 -18.29 23.48 -4.52
CA GLU A 246 -18.13 24.85 -4.02
C GLU A 246 -17.70 24.94 -2.54
N GLY A 247 -17.62 23.82 -1.82
CA GLY A 247 -17.10 23.81 -0.45
C GLY A 247 -15.58 23.69 -0.41
N THR A 248 -14.87 24.72 0.09
CA THR A 248 -13.45 24.63 0.50
C THR A 248 -13.22 23.66 1.66
N ASP A 249 -14.31 23.20 2.29
CA ASP A 249 -14.32 22.34 3.45
C ASP A 249 -13.78 20.94 3.17
N PHE A 250 -12.87 20.50 4.05
CA PHE A 250 -12.29 19.15 4.02
C PHE A 250 -13.36 18.03 4.00
N LEU A 251 -14.48 18.23 4.68
CA LEU A 251 -15.59 17.26 4.72
C LEU A 251 -16.29 17.11 3.37
N ALA A 252 -16.52 18.22 2.65
CA ALA A 252 -17.08 18.17 1.29
C ALA A 252 -16.16 17.38 0.35
N LYS A 253 -14.84 17.59 0.45
CA LYS A 253 -13.83 16.83 -0.33
C LYS A 253 -13.68 15.37 0.09
N MET A 254 -13.97 15.04 1.36
CA MET A 254 -14.03 13.65 1.83
C MET A 254 -15.24 12.94 1.24
N LEU A 255 -16.43 13.56 1.27
CA LEU A 255 -17.65 12.98 0.70
C LEU A 255 -17.57 12.87 -0.83
N GLY A 256 -17.01 13.88 -1.51
CA GLY A 256 -16.76 13.85 -2.95
C GLY A 256 -15.66 12.88 -3.41
N SER A 257 -14.82 12.36 -2.49
CA SER A 257 -13.71 11.48 -2.86
C SER A 257 -14.14 10.14 -3.48
N LEU A 258 -15.37 9.69 -3.20
CA LEU A 258 -15.92 8.50 -3.85
C LEU A 258 -16.35 8.79 -5.30
N ASN A 259 -16.85 10.00 -5.58
CA ASN A 259 -17.18 10.43 -6.94
C ASN A 259 -15.91 10.65 -7.78
N GLU A 260 -14.83 11.12 -7.16
CA GLU A 260 -13.52 11.28 -7.81
C GLU A 260 -12.94 9.94 -8.33
N LEU A 261 -13.42 8.80 -7.82
CA LEU A 261 -13.01 7.46 -8.25
C LEU A 261 -13.92 6.86 -9.34
N GLN A 262 -15.03 7.51 -9.66
CA GLN A 262 -15.94 7.05 -10.69
C GLN A 262 -15.29 7.23 -12.06
N VAL A 263 -15.39 6.22 -12.92
CA VAL A 263 -14.93 6.31 -14.32
C VAL A 263 -16.13 6.74 -15.15
N SER A 264 -16.02 7.87 -15.85
CA SER A 264 -17.06 8.36 -16.75
C SER A 264 -16.45 9.09 -17.96
N ASP A 265 -17.30 9.46 -18.91
CA ASP A 265 -16.94 10.33 -20.02
C ASP A 265 -17.07 11.78 -19.58
N TYR A 266 -15.94 12.49 -19.55
CA TYR A 266 -15.86 13.85 -19.02
C TYR A 266 -15.93 14.86 -20.17
N ALA A 267 -17.02 15.63 -20.23
CA ALA A 267 -17.33 16.50 -21.36
C ALA A 267 -16.57 17.85 -21.35
N GLY A 268 -15.95 18.26 -20.22
CA GLY A 268 -15.28 19.55 -20.11
C GLY A 268 -14.07 19.57 -19.15
N MET A 269 -13.16 20.52 -19.36
CA MET A 269 -11.92 20.66 -18.56
C MET A 269 -12.16 20.85 -17.07
N GLN A 270 -13.24 21.54 -16.69
CA GLN A 270 -13.61 21.69 -15.28
C GLN A 270 -13.98 20.34 -14.65
N ASP A 271 -14.78 19.52 -15.34
CA ASP A 271 -15.18 18.20 -14.84
C ASP A 271 -13.97 17.25 -14.75
N ILE A 272 -13.02 17.36 -15.69
CA ILE A 272 -11.74 16.65 -15.67
C ILE A 272 -10.90 17.09 -14.46
N SER A 273 -10.80 18.39 -14.21
CA SER A 273 -10.04 18.94 -13.08
C SER A 273 -10.61 18.47 -11.74
N ASP A 274 -11.94 18.48 -11.60
CA ASP A 274 -12.63 18.09 -10.37
C ASP A 274 -12.57 16.57 -10.12
N ASN A 275 -12.39 15.77 -11.18
CA ASN A 275 -12.40 14.30 -11.12
C ASN A 275 -11.15 13.68 -11.77
N TRP A 276 -9.99 14.31 -11.58
CA TRP A 276 -8.75 13.92 -12.26
C TRP A 276 -8.41 12.42 -12.17
N ARG A 277 -8.64 11.79 -11.00
CA ARG A 277 -8.36 10.35 -10.82
C ARG A 277 -9.25 9.44 -11.64
N GLY A 278 -10.54 9.76 -11.74
CA GLY A 278 -11.51 9.03 -12.55
C GLY A 278 -11.23 9.20 -14.03
N TYR A 279 -10.88 10.43 -14.44
CA TYR A 279 -10.44 10.72 -15.81
C TYR A 279 -9.15 9.99 -16.18
N GLU A 280 -8.14 9.97 -15.30
CA GLU A 280 -6.92 9.18 -15.48
C GLU A 280 -7.21 7.69 -15.68
N ALA A 281 -8.12 7.14 -14.86
CA ALA A 281 -8.55 5.76 -14.99
C ALA A 281 -9.24 5.51 -16.34
N TYR A 282 -10.11 6.44 -16.76
CA TYR A 282 -10.79 6.39 -18.06
C TYR A 282 -9.78 6.34 -19.21
N ILE A 283 -8.91 7.33 -19.35
CA ILE A 283 -7.94 7.37 -20.46
C ILE A 283 -6.99 6.17 -20.43
N GLY A 284 -6.58 5.71 -19.25
CA GLY A 284 -5.73 4.53 -19.11
C GLY A 284 -6.40 3.25 -19.58
N THR A 285 -7.70 3.09 -19.33
CA THR A 285 -8.48 1.97 -19.87
C THR A 285 -8.70 2.11 -21.38
N GLN A 286 -8.99 3.31 -21.88
CA GLN A 286 -9.18 3.58 -23.31
C GLN A 286 -7.94 3.22 -24.14
N GLU A 287 -6.73 3.47 -23.63
CA GLU A 287 -5.51 3.05 -24.34
C GLU A 287 -5.43 1.55 -24.60
N ILE A 288 -5.88 0.74 -23.65
CA ILE A 288 -5.90 -0.73 -23.82
C ILE A 288 -7.01 -1.12 -24.80
N GLU A 289 -8.15 -0.44 -24.74
CA GLU A 289 -9.29 -0.70 -25.62
C GLU A 289 -9.00 -0.32 -27.08
N LYS A 290 -8.23 0.75 -27.32
CA LYS A 290 -7.75 1.13 -28.67
C LYS A 290 -6.90 0.04 -29.31
N VAL A 291 -6.05 -0.64 -28.53
CA VAL A 291 -5.25 -1.77 -29.01
C VAL A 291 -6.12 -3.03 -29.13
N GLY A 292 -7.01 -3.26 -28.17
CA GLY A 292 -7.96 -4.35 -28.15
C GLY A 292 -7.33 -5.75 -28.08
N GLY A 293 -8.14 -6.77 -28.34
CA GLY A 293 -7.70 -8.16 -28.46
C GLY A 293 -6.87 -8.67 -27.28
N LEU A 294 -5.65 -9.13 -27.58
CA LEU A 294 -4.74 -9.72 -26.59
C LEU A 294 -4.29 -8.70 -25.52
N ALA A 295 -4.28 -7.41 -25.83
CA ALA A 295 -3.87 -6.37 -24.88
C ALA A 295 -4.75 -6.29 -23.64
N ARG A 296 -6.04 -6.65 -23.73
CA ARG A 296 -6.91 -6.76 -22.54
C ARG A 296 -6.42 -7.84 -21.57
N ILE A 297 -5.87 -8.93 -22.10
CA ILE A 297 -5.46 -10.10 -21.31
C ILE A 297 -4.08 -9.88 -20.68
N ILE A 298 -3.10 -9.45 -21.47
CA ILE A 298 -1.69 -9.35 -21.05
C ILE A 298 -1.17 -7.92 -20.91
N GLY A 299 -1.98 -6.90 -21.21
CA GLY A 299 -1.61 -5.48 -21.18
C GLY A 299 -1.02 -5.01 -22.51
N VAL A 300 -0.67 -3.73 -22.60
CA VAL A 300 0.07 -3.11 -23.72
C VAL A 300 1.60 -3.25 -23.53
N GLY A 301 2.04 -3.42 -22.28
CA GLY A 301 3.44 -3.70 -21.94
C GLY A 301 4.16 -2.49 -21.36
N PHE A 302 5.46 -2.65 -21.10
CA PHE A 302 6.34 -1.60 -20.61
C PHE A 302 6.57 -0.52 -21.67
N GLY A 303 6.77 0.71 -21.20
CA GLY A 303 6.95 1.88 -22.04
C GLY A 303 5.65 2.58 -22.42
N SER A 304 4.50 1.90 -22.32
CA SER A 304 3.17 2.45 -22.62
C SER A 304 2.79 3.65 -21.72
N PHE A 305 1.90 4.50 -22.19
CA PHE A 305 1.36 5.63 -21.43
C PHE A 305 0.03 6.05 -22.04
N ALA A 306 -0.81 6.72 -21.26
CA ALA A 306 -1.98 7.41 -21.79
C ALA A 306 -1.63 8.86 -22.13
N VAL A 307 -2.29 9.39 -23.16
CA VAL A 307 -2.17 10.80 -23.53
C VAL A 307 -3.21 11.61 -22.75
N GLY A 308 -2.72 12.51 -21.90
CA GLY A 308 -3.56 13.45 -21.15
C GLY A 308 -3.91 14.71 -21.96
N PRO A 309 -4.84 15.54 -21.45
CA PRO A 309 -5.38 16.71 -22.16
C PRO A 309 -4.51 17.97 -22.00
N PHE A 310 -3.36 17.86 -21.32
CA PHE A 310 -2.46 18.98 -21.01
C PHE A 310 -1.17 18.87 -21.82
N ASP A 311 -0.72 19.97 -22.42
CA ASP A 311 0.43 20.01 -23.35
C ASP A 311 1.82 19.94 -22.68
N ASP A 312 1.91 19.47 -21.43
CA ASP A 312 3.12 19.56 -20.61
C ASP A 312 3.51 18.24 -19.92
N ARG A 313 3.95 18.29 -18.65
CA ARG A 313 4.31 17.12 -17.84
C ARG A 313 3.18 16.10 -17.70
N LEU A 314 1.93 16.50 -17.95
CA LEU A 314 0.76 15.63 -17.91
C LEU A 314 0.29 15.16 -19.29
N GLN A 315 1.06 15.44 -20.36
CA GLN A 315 0.77 14.93 -21.70
C GLN A 315 0.91 13.41 -21.76
N ASN A 316 1.95 12.84 -21.14
CA ASN A 316 2.21 11.40 -21.16
C ASN A 316 2.13 10.86 -19.73
N ILE A 317 1.13 10.02 -19.46
CA ILE A 317 0.82 9.47 -18.14
C ILE A 317 1.17 7.98 -18.10
N PRO A 318 2.40 7.62 -17.66
CA PRO A 318 2.83 6.22 -17.58
C PRO A 318 2.35 5.51 -16.31
N PHE A 319 2.01 6.27 -15.26
CA PHE A 319 1.54 5.78 -13.96
C PHE A 319 0.29 6.56 -13.56
N PHE A 320 -0.78 5.86 -13.24
CA PHE A 320 -2.06 6.45 -12.83
C PHE A 320 -2.19 6.49 -11.32
N HIS A 321 -2.91 7.45 -10.76
CA HIS A 321 -3.21 7.46 -9.33
C HIS A 321 -3.92 6.18 -8.89
N ASN A 322 -4.68 5.55 -9.78
CA ASN A 322 -5.16 4.19 -9.61
C ASN A 322 -4.09 3.18 -10.08
N GLY A 323 -3.40 2.56 -9.14
CA GLY A 323 -2.38 1.54 -9.39
C GLY A 323 -2.93 0.30 -10.11
N TYR A 324 -4.23 -0.01 -9.99
CA TYR A 324 -4.85 -1.10 -10.74
C TYR A 324 -4.91 -0.79 -12.23
N VAL A 325 -5.21 0.45 -12.62
CA VAL A 325 -5.19 0.88 -14.03
C VAL A 325 -3.76 0.81 -14.57
N THR A 326 -2.76 1.16 -13.76
CA THR A 326 -1.35 0.96 -14.13
C THR A 326 -1.05 -0.51 -14.37
N ILE A 327 -1.45 -1.42 -13.48
CA ILE A 327 -1.25 -2.87 -13.68
C ILE A 327 -1.99 -3.35 -14.92
N TYR A 328 -3.21 -2.88 -15.17
CA TYR A 328 -4.00 -3.24 -16.34
C TYR A 328 -3.34 -2.78 -17.63
N LEU A 329 -2.85 -1.54 -17.69
CA LEU A 329 -2.12 -1.02 -18.86
C LEU A 329 -0.85 -1.83 -19.15
N LYS A 330 -0.10 -2.20 -18.11
CA LYS A 330 1.19 -2.89 -18.29
C LYS A 330 1.07 -4.39 -18.48
N ALA A 331 0.14 -5.03 -17.77
CA ALA A 331 0.07 -6.49 -17.62
C ALA A 331 -1.34 -7.09 -17.79
N GLY A 332 -2.35 -6.27 -18.13
CA GLY A 332 -3.70 -6.72 -18.43
C GLY A 332 -4.43 -7.38 -17.25
N PHE A 333 -5.52 -8.08 -17.56
CA PHE A 333 -6.28 -8.83 -16.55
C PHE A 333 -5.45 -9.93 -15.88
N MET A 334 -4.50 -10.54 -16.59
CA MET A 334 -3.59 -11.53 -15.99
C MET A 334 -2.70 -10.90 -14.90
N GLY A 335 -2.18 -9.69 -15.15
CA GLY A 335 -1.43 -8.92 -14.16
C GLY A 335 -2.27 -8.58 -12.93
N LEU A 336 -3.51 -8.12 -13.15
CA LEU A 336 -4.46 -7.85 -12.05
C LEU A 336 -4.74 -9.11 -11.23
N ALA A 337 -5.00 -10.25 -11.88
CA ALA A 337 -5.24 -11.53 -11.21
C ALA A 337 -4.01 -11.96 -10.39
N ALA A 338 -2.80 -11.80 -10.93
CA ALA A 338 -1.56 -12.06 -10.21
C ALA A 338 -1.40 -11.12 -8.99
N PHE A 339 -1.75 -9.84 -9.11
CA PHE A 339 -1.74 -8.91 -7.98
C PHE A 339 -2.75 -9.30 -6.89
N VAL A 340 -3.98 -9.65 -7.26
CA VAL A 340 -5.00 -10.15 -6.32
C VAL A 340 -4.51 -11.42 -5.61
N LEU A 341 -3.89 -12.35 -6.35
CA LEU A 341 -3.30 -13.56 -5.78
C LEU A 341 -2.16 -13.23 -4.78
N PHE A 342 -1.32 -12.25 -5.10
CA PHE A 342 -0.27 -11.77 -4.20
C PHE A 342 -0.87 -11.27 -2.87
N ILE A 343 -1.85 -10.37 -2.94
CA ILE A 343 -2.53 -9.82 -1.77
C ILE A 343 -3.23 -10.93 -0.96
N TYR A 344 -3.95 -11.83 -1.65
CA TYR A 344 -4.61 -12.97 -1.01
C TYR A 344 -3.63 -13.85 -0.22
N LYS A 345 -2.46 -14.16 -0.78
CA LYS A 345 -1.42 -14.95 -0.08
C LYS A 345 -0.94 -14.27 1.19
N LEU A 346 -0.71 -12.96 1.17
CA LEU A 346 -0.30 -12.21 2.35
C LEU A 346 -1.39 -12.19 3.43
N TYR A 347 -2.66 -11.99 3.06
CA TYR A 347 -3.78 -12.08 4.01
C TYR A 347 -3.93 -13.47 4.62
N ARG A 348 -3.79 -14.53 3.81
CA ARG A 348 -3.81 -15.92 4.30
C ARG A 348 -2.69 -16.19 5.29
N LEU A 349 -1.48 -15.71 4.99
CA LEU A 349 -0.32 -15.84 5.87
C LEU A 349 -0.53 -15.10 7.20
N ALA A 350 -1.00 -13.85 7.14
CA ALA A 350 -1.33 -13.06 8.32
C ALA A 350 -2.43 -13.71 9.16
N ALA A 351 -3.52 -14.18 8.54
CA ALA A 351 -4.61 -14.86 9.24
C ALA A 351 -4.13 -16.14 9.95
N ALA A 352 -3.32 -16.96 9.28
CA ALA A 352 -2.73 -18.15 9.88
C ALA A 352 -1.81 -17.81 11.06
N GLY A 353 -0.98 -16.77 10.93
CA GLY A 353 -0.13 -16.29 12.01
C GLY A 353 -0.92 -15.76 13.21
N ILE A 354 -2.00 -15.00 12.99
CA ILE A 354 -2.87 -14.51 14.07
C ILE A 354 -3.56 -15.67 14.80
N GLN A 355 -4.04 -16.68 14.07
CA GLN A 355 -4.63 -17.88 14.69
C GLN A 355 -3.61 -18.66 15.51
N GLU A 356 -2.39 -18.84 14.99
CA GLU A 356 -1.30 -19.50 15.71
C GLU A 356 -0.92 -18.73 16.99
N ALA A 357 -0.84 -17.40 16.92
CA ALA A 357 -0.58 -16.56 18.07
C ALA A 357 -1.66 -16.69 19.14
N ARG A 358 -2.94 -16.83 18.76
CA ARG A 358 -4.04 -17.11 19.71
C ARG A 358 -3.88 -18.45 20.41
N ARG A 359 -3.46 -19.49 19.67
CA ARG A 359 -3.30 -20.84 20.21
C ARG A 359 -2.08 -20.96 21.13
N THR A 360 -0.99 -20.27 20.79
CA THR A 360 0.30 -20.40 21.49
C THR A 360 0.55 -19.32 22.53
N GLY A 361 -0.15 -18.18 22.45
CA GLY A 361 0.14 -16.99 23.25
C GLY A 361 1.42 -16.27 22.84
N ASP A 362 2.06 -16.65 21.72
CA ASP A 362 3.35 -16.08 21.31
C ASP A 362 3.17 -14.67 20.71
N ARG A 363 3.66 -13.67 21.45
CA ARG A 363 3.58 -12.26 21.07
C ARG A 363 4.40 -11.96 19.81
N ARG A 364 5.52 -12.65 19.56
CA ARG A 364 6.35 -12.41 18.36
C ARG A 364 5.58 -12.81 17.10
N VAL A 365 4.97 -13.99 17.13
CA VAL A 365 4.09 -14.48 16.05
C VAL A 365 2.93 -13.50 15.83
N ALA A 366 2.30 -13.01 16.90
CA ALA A 366 1.21 -12.03 16.80
C ALA A 366 1.67 -10.74 16.09
N THR A 367 2.77 -10.14 16.54
CA THR A 367 3.29 -8.89 15.99
C THR A 367 3.70 -9.05 14.53
N ALA A 368 4.41 -10.11 14.17
CA ALA A 368 4.78 -10.36 12.77
C ALA A 368 3.54 -10.51 11.87
N ALA A 369 2.55 -11.28 12.31
CA ALA A 369 1.32 -11.49 11.55
C ALA A 369 0.50 -10.20 11.39
N LEU A 370 0.44 -9.35 12.42
CA LEU A 370 -0.23 -8.06 12.37
C LEU A 370 0.49 -7.03 11.50
N VAL A 371 1.83 -7.02 11.49
CA VAL A 371 2.61 -6.18 10.55
C VAL A 371 2.26 -6.56 9.11
N ILE A 372 2.24 -7.86 8.79
CA ILE A 372 1.84 -8.33 7.45
C ILE A 372 0.43 -7.85 7.13
N LEU A 373 -0.54 -8.04 8.05
CA LEU A 373 -1.94 -7.65 7.84
C LEU A 373 -2.09 -6.15 7.56
N LEU A 374 -1.52 -5.31 8.42
CA LEU A 374 -1.70 -3.85 8.37
C LEU A 374 -1.00 -3.23 7.17
N LEU A 375 0.23 -3.65 6.87
CA LEU A 375 0.96 -3.14 5.71
C LEU A 375 0.37 -3.65 4.38
N THR A 376 -0.13 -4.88 4.33
CA THR A 376 -0.85 -5.38 3.14
C THR A 376 -2.14 -4.58 2.90
N THR A 377 -2.86 -4.24 3.97
CA THR A 377 -4.06 -3.40 3.87
C THR A 377 -3.72 -1.98 3.40
N SER A 378 -2.64 -1.39 3.93
CA SER A 378 -2.11 -0.11 3.46
C SER A 378 -1.77 -0.16 1.98
N ILE A 379 -1.08 -1.20 1.51
CA ILE A 379 -0.77 -1.43 0.09
C ILE A 379 -2.05 -1.48 -0.75
N LEU A 380 -3.05 -2.24 -0.31
CA LEU A 380 -4.30 -2.41 -1.04
C LEU A 380 -5.03 -1.07 -1.21
N VAL A 381 -5.14 -0.28 -0.13
CA VAL A 381 -5.75 1.05 -0.17
C VAL A 381 -4.93 2.01 -1.04
N LYS A 382 -3.60 2.06 -0.90
CA LYS A 382 -2.74 2.93 -1.74
C LYS A 382 -2.77 2.55 -3.21
N THR A 383 -2.99 1.27 -3.54
CA THR A 383 -3.12 0.82 -4.94
C THR A 383 -4.38 1.33 -5.59
N LEU A 384 -5.42 1.60 -4.81
CA LEU A 384 -6.64 2.18 -5.31
C LEU A 384 -6.52 3.69 -5.62
N VAL A 385 -5.72 4.44 -4.85
CA VAL A 385 -5.81 5.92 -4.82
C VAL A 385 -4.49 6.69 -5.00
N ALA A 386 -3.33 6.04 -4.88
CA ALA A 386 -2.02 6.68 -4.85
C ALA A 386 -0.91 5.82 -5.52
N HIS A 387 -1.13 5.43 -6.78
CA HIS A 387 -0.23 4.67 -7.68
C HIS A 387 0.10 3.23 -7.27
N GLY A 388 -0.21 2.82 -6.05
CA GLY A 388 0.02 1.47 -5.56
C GLY A 388 1.46 1.07 -5.41
N VAL A 389 1.70 -0.25 -5.41
CA VAL A 389 2.99 -0.89 -5.07
C VAL A 389 4.13 -0.55 -6.05
N PHE A 390 3.80 -0.14 -7.26
CA PHE A 390 4.78 0.03 -8.34
C PHE A 390 5.36 1.45 -8.41
N TYR A 391 5.03 2.33 -7.46
CA TYR A 391 5.61 3.65 -7.38
C TYR A 391 6.55 3.74 -6.17
N SER A 392 7.71 4.39 -6.33
CA SER A 392 8.84 4.33 -5.36
C SER A 392 8.44 4.60 -3.91
N LYS A 393 7.45 5.47 -3.71
CA LYS A 393 6.95 5.98 -2.41
C LYS A 393 6.05 5.03 -1.61
N THR A 394 5.78 3.81 -2.08
CA THR A 394 4.94 2.79 -1.39
C THR A 394 5.63 1.44 -1.22
N THR A 395 6.93 1.38 -1.53
CA THR A 395 7.66 0.12 -1.63
C THR A 395 8.35 -0.28 -0.33
N PHE A 396 8.49 0.64 0.64
CA PHE A 396 9.07 0.34 1.96
C PHE A 396 8.22 -0.66 2.75
N GLU A 397 6.90 -0.66 2.56
CA GLU A 397 6.00 -1.66 3.14
C GLU A 397 6.41 -3.08 2.81
N LEU A 398 6.84 -3.35 1.57
CA LEU A 398 7.23 -4.68 1.13
C LEU A 398 8.50 -5.17 1.81
N PHE A 399 9.45 -4.27 2.06
CA PHE A 399 10.64 -4.59 2.84
C PHE A 399 10.28 -5.00 4.27
N LEU A 400 9.40 -4.25 4.93
CA LEU A 400 8.92 -4.59 6.28
C LEU A 400 8.11 -5.88 6.30
N ILE A 401 7.26 -6.12 5.29
CA ILE A 401 6.52 -7.38 5.12
C ILE A 401 7.50 -8.54 4.98
N GLY A 402 8.55 -8.42 4.15
CA GLY A 402 9.58 -9.45 4.01
C GLY A 402 10.26 -9.79 5.34
N MET A 403 10.61 -8.78 6.14
CA MET A 403 11.18 -8.98 7.48
C MET A 403 10.19 -9.69 8.43
N ALA A 404 8.92 -9.29 8.41
CA ALA A 404 7.89 -9.92 9.24
C ALA A 404 7.66 -11.39 8.86
N ILE A 405 7.69 -11.72 7.57
CA ILE A 405 7.59 -13.11 7.09
C ILE A 405 8.78 -13.95 7.57
N TYR A 406 9.99 -13.40 7.51
CA TYR A 406 11.18 -14.06 8.05
C TYR A 406 11.05 -14.35 9.54
N ASP A 407 10.63 -13.35 10.34
CA ASP A 407 10.46 -13.50 11.79
C ASP A 407 9.39 -14.55 12.12
N LEU A 408 8.24 -14.50 11.44
CA LEU A 408 7.15 -15.47 11.58
C LEU A 408 7.62 -16.90 11.25
N HIS A 409 8.38 -17.07 10.17
CA HIS A 409 8.92 -18.37 9.76
C HIS A 409 9.93 -18.94 10.76
N ASN A 410 10.80 -18.08 11.31
CA ASN A 410 11.77 -18.50 12.32
C ASN A 410 11.11 -18.82 13.66
N ALA A 411 10.10 -18.05 14.08
CA ALA A 411 9.35 -18.30 15.32
C ALA A 411 8.65 -19.68 15.29
N ARG A 412 8.20 -20.11 14.10
CA ARG A 412 7.62 -21.45 13.87
C ARG A 412 8.62 -22.60 13.99
N ARG A 413 9.88 -22.35 13.66
CA ARG A 413 10.96 -23.37 13.67
C ARG A 413 11.70 -23.48 15.00
N ALA A 414 11.63 -22.45 15.84
CA ALA A 414 12.29 -22.46 17.14
C ALA A 414 11.74 -23.61 18.01
N PRO A 415 12.60 -24.45 18.62
CA PRO A 415 12.18 -25.53 19.52
C PRO A 415 11.28 -24.99 20.63
N ARG A 416 10.22 -25.74 20.97
CA ARG A 416 9.29 -25.35 22.05
C ARG A 416 10.00 -25.13 23.39
N SER A 417 11.08 -25.86 23.65
CA SER A 417 11.89 -25.74 24.88
C SER A 417 12.59 -24.39 25.03
N TYR A 418 12.79 -23.63 23.94
CA TYR A 418 13.41 -22.31 23.97
C TYR A 418 12.38 -21.16 24.06
N ARG A 419 11.08 -21.47 24.00
CA ARG A 419 10.02 -20.47 24.23
C ARG A 419 9.93 -20.24 25.74
N SER A 420 10.72 -19.28 26.22
CA SER A 420 10.64 -18.81 27.61
C SER A 420 9.17 -18.61 27.98
N PRO A 421 8.66 -19.28 29.02
CA PRO A 421 7.36 -18.98 29.59
C PRO A 421 7.49 -17.64 30.31
N SER A 422 7.48 -16.54 29.56
CA SER A 422 7.41 -15.21 30.14
C SER A 422 6.02 -15.05 30.75
N THR A 423 5.92 -15.41 32.02
CA THR A 423 5.14 -14.76 33.08
C THR A 423 4.02 -13.84 32.59
N GLY A 424 2.80 -14.36 32.63
CA GLY A 424 1.56 -13.60 32.43
C GLY A 424 0.61 -14.32 31.49
N ARG A 425 -0.24 -15.19 32.04
CA ARG A 425 -1.45 -15.69 31.35
C ARG A 425 -2.45 -14.53 31.17
N GLY A 426 -2.10 -13.53 30.36
CA GLY A 426 -3.04 -12.57 29.82
C GLY A 426 -3.40 -13.04 28.43
N SER A 427 -4.66 -13.42 28.21
CA SER A 427 -5.17 -13.83 26.89
C SER A 427 -5.08 -12.66 25.90
N TYR A 428 -3.94 -12.49 25.24
CA TYR A 428 -3.58 -11.32 24.42
C TYR A 428 -4.55 -10.94 23.30
N LEU A 429 -5.41 -11.88 22.89
CA LEU A 429 -6.38 -11.72 21.79
C LEU A 429 -7.80 -12.15 22.19
N GLY A 430 -8.05 -12.44 23.48
CA GLY A 430 -9.27 -13.11 23.97
C GLY A 430 -10.18 -12.28 24.89
N ALA A 431 -9.80 -11.06 25.29
CA ALA A 431 -10.52 -10.35 26.36
C ALA A 431 -11.87 -9.70 25.98
N ALA A 432 -12.42 -9.93 24.77
CA ALA A 432 -13.65 -9.26 24.32
C ALA A 432 -14.88 -10.18 24.15
N THR A 433 -14.84 -11.44 24.62
CA THR A 433 -15.97 -12.39 24.45
C THR A 433 -16.36 -13.17 25.71
N ALA A 434 -15.89 -12.78 26.90
CA ALA A 434 -16.37 -13.36 28.16
C ALA A 434 -17.52 -12.53 28.74
N LEU A 435 -18.67 -12.51 28.04
CA LEU A 435 -19.97 -12.31 28.69
C LEU A 435 -20.60 -13.70 28.80
N ALA A 436 -20.17 -14.45 29.81
CA ALA A 436 -20.93 -15.61 30.26
C ALA A 436 -22.21 -15.12 30.95
N PRO A 437 -23.36 -15.78 30.77
CA PRO A 437 -24.56 -15.42 31.50
C PRO A 437 -24.32 -15.70 32.99
N ARG A 438 -24.57 -14.69 33.84
CA ARG A 438 -24.83 -14.89 35.27
C ARG A 438 -26.07 -15.79 35.38
N GLN A 439 -25.87 -17.08 35.66
CA GLN A 439 -26.88 -17.85 36.37
C GLN A 439 -26.60 -17.68 37.87
N SER A 440 -27.37 -16.79 38.49
CA SER A 440 -27.73 -16.91 39.90
C SER A 440 -28.62 -18.14 40.05
N TRP A 441 -28.43 -18.91 41.11
CA TRP A 441 -29.40 -19.05 42.21
C TRP A 441 -28.84 -20.03 43.25
N SER A 442 -29.14 -19.68 44.49
CA SER A 442 -28.71 -20.18 45.79
C SER A 442 -29.24 -21.56 46.18
N ARG A 443 -28.46 -22.35 46.94
CA ARG A 443 -28.65 -22.58 48.40
C ARG A 443 -27.68 -23.65 48.97
N PRO A 444 -27.37 -23.61 50.28
CA PRO A 444 -26.50 -24.56 50.97
C PRO A 444 -27.29 -25.63 51.75
N ALA A 445 -26.72 -26.83 51.95
CA ALA A 445 -27.06 -27.74 53.04
C ALA A 445 -25.98 -28.83 53.27
N ASN A 446 -25.41 -28.81 54.48
CA ASN A 446 -25.03 -29.91 55.37
C ASN A 446 -24.79 -31.35 54.85
N ALA A 447 -23.62 -31.92 55.21
CA ALA A 447 -23.44 -33.21 55.91
C ALA A 447 -21.92 -33.54 55.97
N ARG A 448 -21.25 -33.43 57.14
CA ARG A 448 -20.92 -34.48 58.12
C ARG A 448 -20.17 -35.72 57.58
N SER A 449 -19.07 -36.04 58.30
CA SER A 449 -18.40 -37.35 58.48
C SER A 449 -17.55 -37.84 57.29
N ALA A 450 -16.44 -38.57 57.43
CA ALA A 450 -15.87 -39.30 58.56
C ALA A 450 -14.36 -39.52 58.35
N CYS A 451 -13.71 -39.93 59.45
CA CYS A 451 -12.33 -40.39 59.59
C CYS A 451 -11.90 -41.48 58.60
N GLY A 452 -10.58 -41.59 58.39
CA GLY A 452 -9.95 -42.75 57.76
C GLY A 452 -8.43 -42.63 57.73
N ALA A 453 -7.79 -43.00 58.84
CA ALA A 453 -6.36 -43.19 58.97
C ALA A 453 -5.93 -44.61 58.52
N GLY A 454 -4.71 -44.74 57.99
CA GLY A 454 -4.03 -46.03 57.77
C GLY A 454 -2.83 -45.85 56.83
N ARG A 455 -1.60 -45.69 57.35
CA ARG A 455 -0.58 -46.75 57.60
C ARG A 455 -0.18 -47.49 56.30
N SER A 456 1.01 -47.20 55.77
CA SER A 456 2.32 -47.83 56.07
C SER A 456 2.61 -49.02 55.17
N GLY A 457 3.76 -49.04 54.50
CA GLY A 457 4.23 -50.22 53.76
C GLY A 457 5.44 -49.92 52.89
N SER A 458 6.61 -50.32 53.38
CA SER A 458 7.96 -50.12 52.89
C SER A 458 8.45 -51.20 51.91
N CYS A 459 9.54 -50.85 51.21
CA CYS A 459 10.61 -51.73 50.69
C CYS A 459 10.32 -52.69 49.52
N PHE A 460 11.08 -52.53 48.41
CA PHE A 460 12.16 -53.49 48.07
C PHE A 460 13.16 -52.91 47.03
N ARG A 461 14.44 -53.17 47.32
CA ARG A 461 15.66 -53.17 46.48
C ARG A 461 15.50 -54.18 45.31
N ALA A 462 16.30 -54.30 44.24
CA ALA A 462 17.56 -53.73 43.74
C ALA A 462 17.82 -54.27 42.30
N SER A 463 18.90 -53.76 41.68
CA SER A 463 19.74 -54.37 40.63
C SER A 463 19.21 -54.34 39.19
N ALA A 464 19.76 -53.55 38.25
CA ALA A 464 21.11 -53.53 37.63
C ALA A 464 21.27 -54.55 36.48
N VAL A 465 22.06 -54.16 35.44
CA VAL A 465 22.56 -54.93 34.27
C VAL A 465 21.54 -54.94 33.09
N SER A 466 21.82 -54.67 31.80
CA SER A 466 23.01 -54.32 31.00
C SER A 466 22.63 -54.05 29.53
N LEU A 467 23.45 -53.26 28.84
CA LEU A 467 23.83 -53.25 27.40
C LEU A 467 22.78 -53.28 26.26
N ALA A 468 22.77 -52.16 25.53
CA ALA A 468 22.99 -52.01 24.08
C ALA A 468 22.49 -53.09 23.08
N SER A 469 21.58 -52.68 22.18
CA SER A 469 21.76 -52.75 20.71
C SER A 469 20.56 -52.13 19.96
N THR A 470 20.87 -51.26 19.01
CA THR A 470 20.00 -50.73 17.94
C THR A 470 20.16 -51.60 16.67
N PRO A 471 19.46 -51.33 15.54
CA PRO A 471 18.02 -51.43 15.30
C PRO A 471 17.72 -52.28 14.04
N ALA A 472 16.53 -52.88 13.91
CA ALA A 472 16.08 -53.50 12.66
C ALA A 472 14.83 -52.81 12.10
N ARG A 473 14.96 -52.29 10.86
CA ARG A 473 13.86 -51.94 9.95
C ARG A 473 13.07 -53.20 9.57
N PRO A 474 11.80 -53.03 9.15
CA PRO A 474 11.47 -53.32 7.75
C PRO A 474 10.60 -52.18 7.17
N GLU A 475 10.94 -51.61 6.02
CA GLU A 475 10.82 -52.13 4.64
C GLU A 475 9.37 -52.13 4.11
N ARG A 476 9.25 -51.53 2.93
CA ARG A 476 8.02 -51.11 2.25
C ARG A 476 7.43 -52.31 1.50
N HIS A 477 6.09 -52.39 1.44
CA HIS A 477 5.41 -52.94 0.27
C HIS A 477 4.31 -52.02 -0.23
N ARG A 478 4.36 -51.77 -1.54
CA ARG A 478 3.40 -51.05 -2.38
C ARG A 478 2.52 -52.07 -3.12
N SER A 479 1.42 -51.57 -3.68
CA SER A 479 0.51 -52.16 -4.69
C SER A 479 -0.69 -52.91 -4.09
N ARG A 480 -1.94 -52.86 -4.62
CA ARG A 480 -2.49 -52.34 -5.89
C ARG A 480 -4.04 -52.33 -5.80
N GLN A 481 -4.67 -51.52 -6.67
CA GLN A 481 -5.94 -51.75 -7.39
C GLN A 481 -7.30 -51.89 -6.66
N ARG A 482 -8.21 -50.95 -6.95
CA ARG A 482 -9.65 -51.19 -7.29
C ARG A 482 -10.02 -50.14 -8.36
N VAL A 483 -10.25 -50.52 -9.63
CA VAL A 483 -11.47 -51.09 -10.26
C VAL A 483 -12.57 -50.04 -10.44
N LEU A 484 -12.81 -49.68 -11.73
CA LEU A 484 -13.98 -48.99 -12.30
C LEU A 484 -15.19 -49.95 -12.36
N PRO A 485 -16.42 -49.44 -12.44
CA PRO A 485 -17.11 -49.25 -13.74
C PRO A 485 -17.81 -47.87 -13.79
N GLY A 486 -18.22 -47.28 -14.91
CA GLY A 486 -18.56 -47.77 -16.24
C GLY A 486 -19.93 -47.20 -16.63
N SER A 487 -20.04 -46.71 -17.88
CA SER A 487 -21.25 -46.31 -18.65
C SER A 487 -21.85 -44.90 -18.42
N ALA A 488 -22.48 -44.23 -19.40
CA ALA A 488 -22.37 -44.16 -20.87
C ALA A 488 -23.30 -43.03 -21.37
N CYS A 489 -22.90 -42.40 -22.49
CA CYS A 489 -23.66 -41.68 -23.53
C CYS A 489 -25.11 -41.19 -23.33
N LEU A 490 -25.36 -39.92 -23.71
CA LEU A 490 -26.34 -39.57 -24.74
C LEU A 490 -26.10 -38.16 -25.33
N THR A 491 -25.88 -38.16 -26.64
CA THR A 491 -25.93 -37.04 -27.60
C THR A 491 -27.37 -36.65 -27.91
N GLN A 492 -27.64 -35.36 -28.15
CA GLN A 492 -28.71 -34.97 -29.08
C GLN A 492 -28.49 -33.55 -29.66
N GLU A 493 -28.79 -33.47 -30.95
CA GLU A 493 -28.58 -32.36 -31.89
C GLU A 493 -29.69 -31.30 -31.84
N LEU A 494 -29.42 -30.17 -32.51
CA LEU A 494 -30.25 -28.99 -32.79
C LEU A 494 -31.54 -29.32 -33.58
N PRO A 495 -32.52 -28.39 -33.65
CA PRO A 495 -32.56 -27.48 -34.82
C PRO A 495 -33.02 -26.02 -34.53
N PRO A 496 -32.79 -25.06 -35.45
CA PRO A 496 -33.45 -23.73 -35.53
C PRO A 496 -34.57 -23.77 -36.63
N PRO A 497 -35.11 -22.67 -37.19
CA PRO A 497 -35.22 -21.24 -36.82
C PRO A 497 -36.71 -20.74 -36.82
N HIS A 498 -36.99 -19.47 -36.49
CA HIS A 498 -38.15 -18.76 -37.03
C HIS A 498 -37.93 -17.24 -37.09
N GLU A 499 -38.07 -16.69 -38.31
CA GLU A 499 -38.22 -15.28 -38.65
C GLU A 499 -39.72 -14.85 -38.68
N ALA A 500 -39.91 -13.53 -38.76
CA ALA A 500 -41.12 -12.76 -39.13
C ALA A 500 -42.11 -12.48 -37.95
N THR A 501 -42.76 -11.32 -37.80
CA THR A 501 -43.21 -10.33 -38.79
C THR A 501 -43.55 -8.97 -38.13
N ILE A 502 -43.55 -7.95 -39.00
CA ILE A 502 -44.05 -6.57 -38.97
C ILE A 502 -45.46 -6.35 -38.36
N GLY A 503 -45.69 -5.16 -37.75
CA GLY A 503 -47.01 -4.53 -37.59
C GLY A 503 -47.00 -3.38 -36.55
N ARG A 504 -46.69 -2.11 -36.89
CA ARG A 504 -47.54 -1.00 -37.40
C ARG A 504 -48.69 -0.50 -36.48
N CYS A 505 -48.78 0.84 -36.39
CA CYS A 505 -49.85 1.73 -35.86
C CYS A 505 -49.87 1.95 -34.33
N ALA A 506 -50.08 3.16 -33.78
CA ALA A 506 -50.78 4.37 -34.24
C ALA A 506 -50.20 5.62 -33.53
N ARG A 507 -49.91 6.71 -34.27
CA ARG A 507 -50.68 7.98 -34.27
C ARG A 507 -50.92 8.62 -32.89
N TRP A 508 -50.23 9.74 -32.64
CA TRP A 508 -50.90 10.95 -32.14
C TRP A 508 -50.29 12.20 -32.80
N LEU A 509 -51.18 12.93 -33.49
CA LEU A 509 -51.03 14.22 -34.13
C LEU A 509 -51.58 15.29 -33.18
N GLY A 510 -51.05 16.51 -33.29
CA GLY A 510 -51.68 17.74 -32.77
C GLY A 510 -50.62 18.69 -32.23
N SER A 511 -50.01 19.54 -33.07
CA SER A 511 -50.45 20.93 -33.38
C SER A 511 -50.35 21.83 -32.15
N SER A 512 -49.57 22.89 -32.10
CA SER A 512 -49.54 24.14 -32.91
C SER A 512 -48.36 24.98 -32.37
N GLY A 513 -47.71 25.95 -32.99
CA GLY A 513 -47.88 26.80 -34.16
C GLY A 513 -46.66 27.77 -34.13
N GLN A 514 -45.96 27.99 -35.24
CA GLN A 514 -46.15 29.11 -36.17
C GLN A 514 -45.42 30.42 -35.75
N ARG A 515 -44.35 30.77 -36.49
CA ARG A 515 -43.96 32.09 -37.06
C ARG A 515 -42.51 31.98 -37.59
N ARG A 516 -42.27 31.85 -38.89
CA ARG A 516 -42.21 32.85 -40.01
C ARG A 516 -40.96 33.75 -40.01
N GLY A 517 -40.26 33.70 -41.16
CA GLY A 517 -39.28 34.67 -41.69
C GLY A 517 -37.90 34.03 -41.90
N GLY A 518 -37.35 33.76 -43.09
CA GLY A 518 -37.71 34.13 -44.47
C GLY A 518 -36.78 35.23 -45.01
N CYS A 519 -35.70 34.83 -45.72
CA CYS A 519 -35.01 35.50 -46.86
C CYS A 519 -33.69 34.73 -47.12
N ARG A 520 -33.54 33.94 -48.20
CA ARG A 520 -33.02 34.30 -49.56
C ARG A 520 -31.74 35.14 -49.50
N ALA A 521 -30.71 34.99 -50.33
CA ALA A 521 -30.24 34.02 -51.32
C ALA A 521 -29.02 34.72 -51.95
N SER A 522 -27.92 34.02 -52.27
CA SER A 522 -27.17 34.19 -53.53
C SER A 522 -25.83 33.46 -53.47
N GLU A 523 -25.73 32.43 -54.30
CA GLU A 523 -24.49 31.94 -54.91
C GLU A 523 -23.88 33.02 -55.80
N GLN A 524 -22.54 33.09 -55.89
CA GLN A 524 -21.85 33.19 -57.17
C GLN A 524 -20.34 32.95 -57.02
N SER A 525 -19.89 31.93 -57.76
CA SER A 525 -18.53 31.65 -58.21
C SER A 525 -17.92 32.78 -59.04
N VAL A 526 -16.59 32.95 -59.05
CA VAL A 526 -15.77 33.06 -60.29
C VAL A 526 -14.31 32.71 -59.95
N ALA A 527 -13.70 31.92 -60.82
CA ALA A 527 -12.29 31.53 -60.82
C ALA A 527 -11.45 32.37 -61.81
N SER A 528 -10.14 32.44 -61.52
CA SER A 528 -9.00 32.37 -62.47
C SER A 528 -8.56 33.60 -63.31
N ALA A 529 -7.24 33.56 -63.60
CA ALA A 529 -6.40 34.40 -64.49
C ALA A 529 -5.76 35.66 -63.85
N LEU A 530 -4.49 36.03 -64.05
CA LEU A 530 -3.45 35.64 -65.03
C LEU A 530 -2.05 36.10 -64.54
N LYS A 531 -1.02 35.52 -65.17
CA LYS A 531 0.43 35.70 -65.02
C LYS A 531 0.96 37.11 -65.34
N THR A 532 2.10 37.48 -64.71
CA THR A 532 3.39 38.00 -65.26
C THR A 532 4.21 38.52 -64.06
N GLY A 533 5.44 38.12 -63.76
CA GLY A 533 6.66 38.16 -64.57
C GLY A 533 7.50 39.37 -64.13
N GLY A 534 8.68 39.17 -63.53
CA GLY A 534 9.65 40.27 -63.30
C GLY A 534 10.51 40.14 -62.05
N SER A 535 11.74 39.69 -62.24
CA SER A 535 12.83 39.59 -61.29
C SER A 535 13.39 40.94 -60.83
N SER A 536 13.65 41.11 -59.54
CA SER A 536 14.76 41.92 -59.02
C SER A 536 15.29 41.35 -57.70
N THR A 537 16.61 41.40 -57.61
CA THR A 537 17.55 40.77 -56.67
C THR A 537 17.40 41.14 -55.18
N PRO A 538 17.99 40.36 -54.26
CA PRO A 538 17.65 40.36 -52.84
C PRO A 538 18.35 41.48 -52.07
N LEU A 539 17.58 42.23 -51.27
CA LEU A 539 18.15 43.12 -50.27
C LEU A 539 18.60 42.31 -49.06
N ALA A 540 19.91 42.35 -48.83
CA ALA A 540 20.58 41.77 -47.67
C ALA A 540 20.08 42.38 -46.36
N ILE A 541 19.44 41.56 -45.53
CA ILE A 541 19.19 41.89 -44.12
C ILE A 541 20.38 41.39 -43.30
N ARG A 542 21.12 42.35 -42.75
CA ARG A 542 22.21 42.15 -41.77
C ARG A 542 21.73 41.28 -40.59
N PRO A 543 22.50 40.27 -40.15
CA PRO A 543 22.25 39.63 -38.87
C PRO A 543 22.67 40.57 -37.74
N SER A 544 21.72 40.92 -36.87
CA SER A 544 21.98 41.59 -35.60
C SER A 544 22.70 40.61 -34.65
N PRO A 545 23.83 40.98 -34.02
CA PRO A 545 24.54 40.12 -33.08
C PRO A 545 24.09 40.46 -31.66
N ARG A 546 23.16 39.70 -31.08
CA ARG A 546 22.96 39.69 -29.62
C ARG A 546 22.53 38.30 -29.16
N SER A 547 23.53 37.45 -28.93
CA SER A 547 23.45 36.35 -27.97
C SER A 547 23.33 36.92 -26.56
N PRO A 548 22.31 36.58 -25.76
CA PRO A 548 22.46 36.63 -24.32
C PRO A 548 23.18 35.35 -23.89
N SER A 549 24.40 35.51 -23.41
CA SER A 549 25.13 34.51 -22.64
C SER A 549 24.23 33.97 -21.52
N PRO A 550 24.33 32.68 -21.16
CA PRO A 550 23.58 32.14 -20.04
C PRO A 550 24.09 32.81 -18.75
N LEU A 551 23.23 33.63 -18.16
CA LEU A 551 23.42 34.17 -16.82
C LEU A 551 23.39 32.98 -15.85
N LEU A 552 24.59 32.61 -15.43
CA LEU A 552 24.88 31.68 -14.36
C LEU A 552 24.22 32.23 -13.08
N VAL A 553 22.98 31.83 -12.80
CA VAL A 553 22.36 32.10 -11.51
C VAL A 553 23.11 31.27 -10.48
N HIS A 554 24.05 31.91 -9.81
CA HIS A 554 24.58 31.45 -8.53
C HIS A 554 23.39 31.26 -7.58
N VAL A 555 22.95 30.01 -7.43
CA VAL A 555 22.20 29.59 -6.25
C VAL A 555 23.14 29.80 -5.07
N LEU A 556 22.89 30.86 -4.31
CA LEU A 556 23.46 31.08 -2.99
C LEU A 556 23.12 29.87 -2.13
N ILE A 557 24.09 28.96 -2.04
CA ILE A 557 24.14 27.92 -1.02
C ILE A 557 24.19 28.66 0.31
N GLY A 558 23.05 28.72 1.00
CA GLY A 558 22.95 29.16 2.38
C GLY A 558 23.95 28.35 3.22
N ARG A 559 24.98 29.05 3.71
CA ARG A 559 25.94 28.48 4.66
C ARG A 559 25.18 27.99 5.90
N PRO A 560 25.46 26.78 6.41
CA PRO A 560 24.94 26.39 7.72
C PRO A 560 25.57 27.30 8.79
N MET A 561 24.71 28.00 9.53
CA MET A 561 25.10 28.79 10.70
C MET A 561 25.90 27.91 11.67
N ARG A 562 27.14 28.33 11.94
CA ARG A 562 27.96 27.82 13.04
C ARG A 562 27.42 28.36 14.35
N TRP A 563 26.52 27.63 14.98
CA TRP A 563 26.19 27.79 16.39
C TRP A 563 26.28 26.44 17.07
N PHE A 564 27.45 26.10 17.62
CA PHE A 564 27.66 25.26 18.79
C PHE A 564 29.18 25.10 19.05
N ARG A 565 29.82 26.18 19.50
CA ARG A 565 31.10 26.13 20.22
C ARG A 565 31.17 27.32 21.18
N SER A 566 30.54 27.20 22.34
CA SER A 566 31.04 27.80 23.59
C SER A 566 30.26 27.23 24.77
N MET A 567 30.91 27.22 25.93
CA MET A 567 30.41 26.82 27.26
C MET A 567 30.47 25.33 27.61
N LYS A 568 31.71 24.85 27.75
CA LYS A 568 32.10 24.03 28.90
C LYS A 568 32.61 24.97 30.01
N ARG A 569 32.07 24.78 31.22
CA ARG A 569 32.58 25.18 32.55
C ARG A 569 32.48 26.67 32.97
N ALA A 570 31.56 26.95 33.89
CA ALA A 570 31.87 27.66 35.13
C ALA A 570 30.82 27.33 36.21
N ARG A 571 31.30 26.96 37.40
CA ARG A 571 30.55 26.78 38.66
C ARG A 571 30.48 28.12 39.40
N SER A 572 29.38 28.35 40.13
CA SER A 572 29.22 29.27 41.28
C SER A 572 29.33 30.77 40.93
N ARG A 573 28.58 31.74 41.47
CA ARG A 573 27.86 31.93 42.74
C ARG A 573 26.64 32.83 42.52
N SER A 574 25.81 32.89 43.56
CA SER A 574 24.70 33.80 43.86
C SER A 574 24.93 35.29 43.56
N LEU A 575 23.88 36.00 43.10
CA LEU A 575 23.20 37.13 43.80
C LEU A 575 22.42 38.02 42.80
N THR A 576 21.18 38.35 43.21
CA THR A 576 20.42 39.59 43.00
C THR A 576 20.07 40.09 41.58
N ALA A 577 18.76 40.12 41.33
CA ALA A 577 18.01 41.09 40.50
C ALA A 577 18.33 42.56 40.94
N PRO A 578 17.95 43.66 40.23
CA PRO A 578 16.72 43.78 39.41
C PRO A 578 16.70 44.78 38.20
N ILE A 579 15.54 44.79 37.50
CA ILE A 579 14.80 45.95 36.93
C ILE A 579 15.20 46.63 35.57
N LEU A 580 14.17 46.72 34.67
CA LEU A 580 13.84 47.70 33.59
C LEU A 580 14.85 47.93 32.42
N ALA A 581 14.51 48.24 31.16
CA ALA A 581 13.28 48.54 30.42
C ALA A 581 13.54 48.33 28.89
N CYS A 582 12.47 48.16 28.11
CA CYS A 582 12.42 48.21 26.63
C CYS A 582 12.74 49.63 26.08
N PRO A 583 12.99 49.78 24.77
CA PRO A 583 11.90 49.82 23.77
C PRO A 583 11.78 48.58 22.88
#